data_AF-A0A1E1LAP4-F1
#
_entry.id   AF-A0A1E1LAP4-F1
#
_cell.length_a   1.000
_cell.length_b   1.000
_cell.length_c   1.000
_cell.angle_alpha   90.00
_cell.angle_beta   90.00
_cell.angle_gamma   90.00
#
_symmetry.space_group_name_H-M   'P 1'
#
loop_
_entity.id
_entity.type
_entity.pdbx_description
1 polymer ?
#
loop_
_entity_poly.entity_id
_entity_poly.type
_entity_poly.pdbx_seq_one_letter_code
_entity_poly.pdbx_strand_id
1 'polypeptide(L)'
;MYQSRDLETARGSRHDAIHRGTYLHSGPKGLLRFERNGCKFILMKRVQGDTLRNGWVKRSEASKEKILAQLKGIVDEMRRIPCPEGQGISNVAGGQLFDGRLSGGSFHGPFETTRDFHKYLREGHEGGREDAPDANKLVEFHNQYSRPLVFSHGDLSTMNIMARGDDIVGIVDWETAGWWPDYWEYTSAWHVNPYNEFWREEVDKFLEPKPEELQMEKIRRRFFDVF
;
A
#
# COMPACT_ATOMS: atom_id res chain seq x y z
N MET A 1 13.85 17.26 -32.86
CA MET A 1 14.80 18.11 -32.13
C MET A 1 14.00 18.93 -31.13
N TYR A 2 13.86 18.45 -29.89
CA TYR A 2 13.41 19.28 -28.76
C TYR A 2 14.34 18.96 -27.60
N GLN A 3 14.97 20.03 -27.12
CA GLN A 3 16.13 20.04 -26.25
C GLN A 3 15.77 19.64 -24.82
N SER A 4 16.64 18.80 -24.26
CA SER A 4 16.93 18.75 -22.83
C SER A 4 17.41 20.11 -22.34
N ARG A 5 16.90 20.58 -21.20
CA ARG A 5 17.70 21.28 -20.19
C ARG A 5 16.93 21.41 -18.86
N ASP A 6 17.68 21.10 -17.81
CA ASP A 6 17.59 21.64 -16.45
C ASP A 6 16.43 21.20 -15.53
N LEU A 7 16.63 20.04 -14.88
CA LEU A 7 15.95 19.67 -13.61
C LEU A 7 16.95 19.09 -12.58
N GLU A 8 18.20 19.56 -12.61
CA GLU A 8 19.31 18.98 -11.85
C GLU A 8 19.47 19.49 -10.41
N THR A 9 18.61 20.39 -9.91
CA THR A 9 18.84 21.05 -8.60
C THR A 9 17.82 20.75 -7.49
N ALA A 10 16.82 19.89 -7.70
CA ALA A 10 15.83 19.59 -6.65
C ALA A 10 15.70 18.10 -6.26
N ARG A 11 16.51 17.20 -6.83
CA ARG A 11 16.36 15.74 -6.64
C ARG A 11 17.13 15.14 -5.44
N GLY A 12 18.00 15.91 -4.80
CA GLY A 12 18.94 15.41 -3.79
C GLY A 12 18.30 14.94 -2.47
N SER A 13 17.12 15.43 -2.08
CA SER A 13 16.55 15.14 -0.75
C SER A 13 15.39 14.15 -0.74
N ARG A 14 14.73 13.90 -1.89
CA ARG A 14 13.54 13.02 -1.96
C ARG A 14 13.86 11.60 -2.44
N HIS A 15 14.83 11.44 -3.32
CA HIS A 15 15.32 10.12 -3.74
C HIS A 15 16.05 9.40 -2.59
N ASP A 16 16.60 10.16 -1.65
CA ASP A 16 17.29 9.65 -0.48
C ASP A 16 16.37 9.00 0.55
N ALA A 17 15.06 9.23 0.54
CA ALA A 17 14.13 8.49 1.40
C ALA A 17 14.09 6.99 1.01
N ILE A 18 14.17 6.70 -0.29
CA ILE A 18 14.26 5.33 -0.84
C ILE A 18 15.69 4.76 -0.71
N HIS A 19 16.71 5.61 -0.54
CA HIS A 19 18.09 5.15 -0.33
C HIS A 19 18.54 5.15 1.14
N ARG A 20 17.82 5.77 2.08
CA ARG A 20 18.16 5.81 3.51
C ARG A 20 17.10 5.13 4.39
N GLY A 21 15.85 5.02 3.93
CA GLY A 21 14.75 4.38 4.68
C GLY A 21 14.38 2.96 4.26
N THR A 22 14.84 2.48 3.09
CA THR A 22 14.47 1.16 2.53
C THR A 22 15.60 0.13 2.52
N TYR A 23 16.70 0.40 3.24
CA TYR A 23 17.68 -0.63 3.61
C TYR A 23 17.32 -1.31 4.94
N LEU A 24 16.04 -1.61 5.13
CA LEU A 24 15.61 -2.60 6.13
C LEU A 24 15.90 -3.98 5.54
N HIS A 25 17.17 -4.38 5.68
CA HIS A 25 17.80 -5.70 5.51
C HIS A 25 17.50 -6.60 4.28
N SER A 26 16.60 -6.27 3.36
CA SER A 26 16.17 -7.23 2.32
C SER A 26 15.50 -6.65 1.06
N GLY A 27 15.70 -5.36 0.75
CA GLY A 27 15.34 -4.81 -0.57
C GLY A 27 16.27 -5.32 -1.70
N PRO A 28 15.80 -5.43 -2.96
CA PRO A 28 16.61 -5.94 -4.06
C PRO A 28 17.74 -4.97 -4.43
N LYS A 29 18.99 -5.36 -4.13
CA LYS A 29 20.21 -4.62 -4.47
C LYS A 29 20.44 -4.61 -6.00
N GLY A 30 20.95 -3.51 -6.56
CA GLY A 30 21.32 -3.44 -7.99
C GLY A 30 20.14 -3.12 -8.91
N LEU A 31 19.54 -1.94 -8.70
CA LEU A 31 18.44 -1.42 -9.51
C LEU A 31 18.97 -0.73 -10.76
N LEU A 32 18.59 -1.20 -11.95
CA LEU A 32 18.82 -0.53 -13.23
C LEU A 32 17.46 -0.18 -13.86
N ARG A 33 17.30 1.09 -14.23
CA ARG A 33 16.10 1.58 -14.93
C ARG A 33 16.49 1.98 -16.34
N PHE A 34 15.75 1.51 -17.34
CA PHE A 34 16.00 1.86 -18.74
C PHE A 34 14.70 1.86 -19.56
N GLU A 35 14.71 2.54 -20.69
CA GLU A 35 13.58 2.59 -21.61
C GLU A 35 13.98 1.94 -22.95
N ARG A 36 13.09 1.12 -23.51
CA ARG A 36 13.27 0.52 -24.83
C ARG A 36 11.92 0.44 -25.53
N ASN A 37 11.83 1.00 -26.74
CA ASN A 37 10.61 1.03 -27.55
C ASN A 37 9.39 1.64 -26.81
N GLY A 38 9.60 2.69 -26.01
CA GLY A 38 8.54 3.32 -25.21
C GLY A 38 8.12 2.54 -23.96
N CYS A 39 8.69 1.36 -23.71
CA CYS A 39 8.46 0.59 -22.50
C CYS A 39 9.55 0.89 -21.46
N LYS A 40 9.13 1.13 -20.21
CA LYS A 40 10.02 1.33 -19.07
C LYS A 40 10.31 -0.02 -18.41
N PHE A 41 11.57 -0.31 -18.19
CA PHE A 41 12.04 -1.55 -17.57
C PHE A 41 12.77 -1.25 -16.27
N ILE A 42 12.55 -2.12 -15.29
CA ILE A 42 13.29 -2.14 -14.04
C ILE A 42 13.94 -3.51 -13.92
N LEU A 43 15.27 -3.54 -13.93
CA LEU A 43 16.05 -4.73 -13.60
C LEU A 43 16.52 -4.60 -12.15
N MET A 44 16.32 -5.67 -11.38
CA MET A 44 16.71 -5.72 -9.98
C MET A 44 17.22 -7.13 -9.64
N LYS A 45 18.08 -7.24 -8.61
CA LYS A 45 18.52 -8.56 -8.15
C LYS A 45 17.33 -9.34 -7.61
N ARG A 46 17.16 -10.57 -8.10
CA ARG A 46 16.15 -11.51 -7.59
C ARG A 46 16.35 -11.75 -6.10
N VAL A 47 15.27 -11.57 -5.33
CA VAL A 47 15.19 -12.02 -3.93
C VAL A 47 15.17 -13.54 -3.91
N GLN A 48 16.13 -14.15 -3.19
CA GLN A 48 16.31 -15.60 -3.17
C GLN A 48 15.42 -16.23 -2.09
N GLY A 49 14.17 -16.51 -2.44
CA GLY A 49 13.16 -17.20 -1.62
C GLY A 49 11.94 -17.55 -2.46
N ASP A 50 10.92 -18.11 -1.81
CA ASP A 50 9.62 -18.41 -2.39
C ASP A 50 8.56 -17.47 -1.83
N THR A 51 7.56 -17.13 -2.65
CA THR A 51 6.41 -16.34 -2.18
C THR A 51 5.66 -17.11 -1.09
N LEU A 52 5.18 -16.45 -0.03
CA LEU A 52 4.39 -17.10 1.03
C LEU A 52 3.13 -17.79 0.51
N ARG A 53 2.58 -17.33 -0.61
CA ARG A 53 1.47 -18.01 -1.30
C ARG A 53 1.75 -19.51 -1.48
N ASN A 54 3.01 -19.86 -1.75
CA ASN A 54 3.42 -21.23 -1.96
C ASN A 54 3.51 -21.96 -0.60
N GLY A 55 2.49 -22.78 -0.34
CA GLY A 55 2.51 -23.69 0.80
C GLY A 55 2.08 -23.09 2.13
N TRP A 56 1.61 -21.83 2.20
CA TRP A 56 1.10 -21.22 3.45
C TRP A 56 0.16 -22.14 4.23
N VAL A 57 -0.86 -22.67 3.54
CA VAL A 57 -1.89 -23.54 4.12
C VAL A 57 -1.34 -24.87 4.66
N LYS A 58 -0.14 -25.28 4.24
CA LYS A 58 0.54 -26.51 4.67
C LYS A 58 1.54 -26.28 5.80
N ARG A 59 1.81 -25.03 6.19
CA ARG A 59 2.75 -24.68 7.26
C ARG A 59 2.14 -25.01 8.62
N SER A 60 2.98 -25.40 9.57
CA SER A 60 2.57 -25.52 10.97
C SER A 60 2.26 -24.16 11.57
N GLU A 61 1.46 -24.14 12.65
CA GLU A 61 1.11 -22.91 13.34
C GLU A 61 2.34 -22.17 13.88
N ALA A 62 3.30 -22.89 14.50
CA ALA A 62 4.56 -22.29 14.96
C ALA A 62 5.35 -21.61 13.82
N SER A 63 5.27 -22.19 12.63
CA SER A 63 5.96 -21.67 11.44
C SER A 63 5.27 -20.42 10.89
N LYS A 64 3.93 -20.38 10.91
CA LYS A 64 3.16 -19.17 10.58
C LYS A 64 3.42 -18.06 11.60
N GLU A 65 3.37 -18.37 12.90
CA GLU A 65 3.61 -17.43 13.99
C GLU A 65 4.98 -16.74 13.86
N LYS A 66 6.04 -17.52 13.58
CA LYS A 66 7.39 -16.97 13.36
C LYS A 66 7.44 -15.98 12.18
N ILE A 67 6.75 -16.28 11.08
CA ILE A 67 6.70 -15.39 9.92
C ILE A 67 5.89 -14.14 10.23
N LEU A 68 4.73 -14.28 10.85
CA LEU A 68 3.84 -13.15 11.16
C LEU A 68 4.49 -12.20 12.17
N ALA A 69 5.26 -12.71 13.14
CA ALA A 69 6.06 -11.89 14.05
C ALA A 69 7.13 -11.06 13.30
N GLN A 70 7.81 -11.65 12.30
CA GLN A 70 8.75 -10.91 11.46
C GLN A 70 8.04 -9.86 10.60
N LEU A 71 6.89 -10.21 10.02
CA LEU A 71 6.10 -9.30 9.20
C LEU A 71 5.61 -8.10 10.02
N LYS A 72 5.18 -8.34 11.26
CA LYS A 72 4.85 -7.27 12.21
C LYS A 72 6.04 -6.35 12.43
N GLY A 73 7.24 -6.90 12.68
CA GLY A 73 8.45 -6.11 12.83
C GLY A 73 8.74 -5.21 11.62
N ILE A 74 8.60 -5.75 10.41
CA ILE A 74 8.80 -5.00 9.16
C ILE A 74 7.76 -3.88 9.01
N VAL A 75 6.49 -4.16 9.29
CA VAL A 75 5.42 -3.15 9.28
C VAL A 75 5.72 -2.06 10.30
N ASP A 76 6.11 -2.42 11.53
CA ASP A 76 6.45 -1.46 12.57
C ASP A 76 7.63 -0.56 12.14
N GLU A 77 8.62 -1.10 11.44
CA GLU A 77 9.71 -0.31 10.85
C GLU A 77 9.23 0.63 9.74
N MET A 78 8.35 0.16 8.84
CA MET A 78 7.72 1.03 7.83
C MET A 78 6.96 2.18 8.48
N ARG A 79 6.22 1.92 9.56
CA ARG A 79 5.45 2.95 10.30
C ARG A 79 6.34 3.98 11.00
N ARG A 80 7.61 3.68 11.25
CA ARG A 80 8.58 4.63 11.84
C ARG A 80 9.13 5.63 10.82
N ILE A 81 8.93 5.42 9.52
CA ILE A 81 9.37 6.36 8.49
C ILE A 81 8.47 7.60 8.56
N PRO A 82 9.01 8.79 8.89
CA PRO A 82 8.19 9.98 9.06
C PRO A 82 7.67 10.48 7.71
N CYS A 83 6.39 10.83 7.67
CA CYS A 83 5.79 11.51 6.52
C CYS A 83 6.45 12.89 6.35
N PRO A 84 6.97 13.24 5.14
CA PRO A 84 7.51 14.57 4.90
C PRO A 84 6.49 15.67 5.19
N GLU A 85 6.95 16.82 5.68
CA GLU A 85 6.08 17.95 5.96
C GLU A 85 5.37 18.43 4.69
N GLY A 86 4.07 18.73 4.79
CA GLY A 86 3.24 19.13 3.66
C GLY A 86 2.93 18.01 2.66
N GLN A 87 3.29 16.76 2.97
CA GLN A 87 3.01 15.62 2.12
C GLN A 87 1.54 15.22 2.23
N GLY A 88 0.83 15.27 1.10
CA GLY A 88 -0.49 14.68 0.93
C GLY A 88 -0.42 13.19 0.54
N ILE A 89 -1.58 12.58 0.31
CA ILE A 89 -1.69 11.18 -0.11
C ILE A 89 -1.14 11.02 -1.52
N SER A 90 -0.07 10.25 -1.63
CA SER A 90 0.76 10.22 -2.84
C SER A 90 1.74 9.06 -2.81
N ASN A 91 2.35 8.77 -3.95
CA ASN A 91 3.43 7.79 -4.02
C ASN A 91 4.69 8.27 -3.28
N VAL A 92 5.70 7.40 -3.17
CA VAL A 92 7.01 7.71 -2.54
C VAL A 92 7.71 8.98 -3.06
N ALA A 93 7.41 9.41 -4.28
CA ALA A 93 8.00 10.59 -4.91
C ALA A 93 7.10 11.85 -4.81
N GLY A 94 5.96 11.77 -4.12
CA GLY A 94 4.97 12.84 -3.99
C GLY A 94 4.06 13.01 -5.21
N GLY A 95 4.01 12.02 -6.11
CA GLY A 95 3.17 12.02 -7.31
C GLY A 95 1.96 11.08 -7.22
N GLN A 96 1.39 10.75 -8.39
CA GLN A 96 0.21 9.88 -8.47
C GLN A 96 0.49 8.49 -7.88
N LEU A 97 -0.47 7.99 -7.14
CA LEU A 97 -0.50 6.61 -6.66
C LEU A 97 -0.79 5.66 -7.80
N PHE A 98 -0.27 4.44 -7.74
CA PHE A 98 -0.71 3.34 -8.57
C PHE A 98 -1.52 2.36 -7.71
N ASP A 99 -2.76 2.08 -8.08
CA ASP A 99 -3.58 1.05 -7.42
C ASP A 99 -4.67 0.55 -8.37
N GLY A 100 -4.42 -0.57 -9.06
CA GLY A 100 -5.38 -1.14 -10.00
C GLY A 100 -6.69 -1.64 -9.39
N ARG A 101 -6.86 -1.58 -8.07
CA ARG A 101 -8.08 -2.01 -7.36
C ARG A 101 -9.11 -0.90 -7.26
N LEU A 102 -8.72 0.37 -7.43
CA LEU A 102 -9.62 1.51 -7.32
C LEU A 102 -10.35 1.78 -8.64
N SER A 103 -11.58 2.28 -8.55
CA SER A 103 -12.36 2.74 -9.69
C SER A 103 -11.69 3.92 -10.42
N GLY A 104 -11.89 4.02 -11.73
CA GLY A 104 -11.44 5.19 -12.52
C GLY A 104 -10.04 5.09 -13.14
N GLY A 105 -9.42 3.91 -13.16
CA GLY A 105 -8.12 3.65 -13.79
C GLY A 105 -7.11 3.09 -12.79
N SER A 106 -5.81 3.08 -13.14
CA SER A 106 -4.76 2.57 -12.24
C SER A 106 -3.94 3.67 -11.56
N PHE A 107 -4.12 4.94 -11.94
CA PHE A 107 -3.35 6.06 -11.39
C PHE A 107 -4.28 7.07 -10.73
N HIS A 108 -3.96 7.45 -9.49
CA HIS A 108 -4.85 8.25 -8.63
C HIS A 108 -4.10 9.40 -7.95
N GLY A 109 -4.79 10.52 -7.74
CA GLY A 109 -4.22 11.67 -7.06
C GLY A 109 -3.05 12.31 -7.82
N PRO A 110 -2.04 12.87 -7.11
CA PRO A 110 -1.94 12.92 -5.64
C PRO A 110 -3.08 13.74 -5.02
N PHE A 111 -3.37 13.50 -3.75
CA PHE A 111 -4.41 14.22 -3.01
C PHE A 111 -3.77 15.07 -1.91
N GLU A 112 -4.16 16.33 -1.82
CA GLU A 112 -3.59 17.26 -0.84
C GLU A 112 -3.95 16.83 0.59
N THR A 113 -5.19 16.38 0.81
CA THR A 113 -5.67 15.96 2.13
C THR A 113 -6.33 14.58 2.10
N THR A 114 -6.42 13.95 3.28
CA THR A 114 -7.23 12.73 3.49
C THR A 114 -8.69 12.93 3.12
N ARG A 115 -9.23 14.13 3.31
CA ARG A 115 -10.59 14.46 2.90
C ARG A 115 -10.77 14.43 1.39
N ASP A 116 -9.80 14.94 0.62
CA ASP A 116 -9.86 14.93 -0.85
C ASP A 116 -9.79 13.51 -1.39
N PHE A 117 -8.91 12.68 -0.81
CA PHE A 117 -8.84 11.25 -1.12
C PHE A 117 -10.13 10.53 -0.79
N HIS A 118 -10.70 10.75 0.40
CA HIS A 118 -11.96 10.13 0.77
C HIS A 118 -13.12 10.57 -0.13
N LYS A 119 -13.17 11.85 -0.53
CA LYS A 119 -14.18 12.35 -1.48
C LYS A 119 -14.03 11.67 -2.84
N TYR A 120 -12.79 11.51 -3.30
CA TYR A 120 -12.46 10.76 -4.52
C TYR A 120 -12.95 9.30 -4.45
N LEU A 121 -12.66 8.61 -3.33
CA LEU A 121 -13.08 7.23 -3.08
C LEU A 121 -14.60 6.98 -3.09
N ARG A 122 -15.40 8.04 -2.99
CA ARG A 122 -16.87 7.99 -3.05
C ARG A 122 -17.43 8.68 -4.29
N GLU A 123 -16.61 8.88 -5.32
CA GLU A 123 -16.99 9.54 -6.57
C GLU A 123 -17.65 10.92 -6.36
N GLY A 124 -17.22 11.64 -5.31
CA GLY A 124 -17.77 12.95 -4.96
C GLY A 124 -19.05 12.93 -4.13
N HIS A 125 -19.55 11.76 -3.70
CA HIS A 125 -20.76 11.65 -2.89
C HIS A 125 -20.62 12.29 -1.49
N GLU A 126 -21.56 13.18 -1.15
CA GLU A 126 -21.58 13.98 0.08
C GLU A 126 -22.70 13.59 1.06
N GLY A 127 -23.39 12.47 0.84
CA GLY A 127 -24.43 11.94 1.72
C GLY A 127 -25.82 12.53 1.42
N GLY A 128 -26.72 12.42 2.40
CA GLY A 128 -28.10 12.92 2.30
C GLY A 128 -29.07 12.01 1.56
N ARG A 129 -28.69 10.75 1.28
CA ARG A 129 -29.58 9.77 0.65
C ARG A 129 -30.41 9.04 1.69
N GLU A 130 -31.72 9.31 1.72
CA GLU A 130 -32.64 8.60 2.62
C GLU A 130 -32.66 7.08 2.37
N ASP A 131 -32.43 6.67 1.12
CA ASP A 131 -32.44 5.27 0.69
C ASP A 131 -31.09 4.56 0.87
N ALA A 132 -30.04 5.25 1.34
CA ALA A 132 -28.69 4.70 1.50
C ALA A 132 -28.02 5.10 2.84
N PRO A 133 -28.58 4.67 3.99
CA PRO A 133 -28.06 5.05 5.31
C PRO A 133 -26.60 4.64 5.53
N ASP A 134 -26.18 3.49 4.98
CA ASP A 134 -24.78 3.04 5.06
C ASP A 134 -23.84 3.97 4.28
N ALA A 135 -24.27 4.49 3.12
CA ALA A 135 -23.46 5.45 2.35
C ALA A 135 -23.32 6.79 3.09
N ASN A 136 -24.38 7.24 3.79
CA ASN A 136 -24.31 8.43 4.65
C ASN A 136 -23.34 8.21 5.82
N LYS A 137 -23.39 7.03 6.47
CA LYS A 137 -22.46 6.66 7.54
C LYS A 137 -21.00 6.70 7.06
N LEU A 138 -20.72 6.20 5.86
CA LEU A 138 -19.39 6.28 5.26
C LEU A 138 -18.93 7.73 5.05
N VAL A 139 -19.83 8.60 4.57
CA VAL A 139 -19.53 10.02 4.37
C VAL A 139 -19.19 10.70 5.69
N GLU A 140 -20.01 10.49 6.72
CA GLU A 140 -19.79 11.03 8.07
C GLU A 140 -18.43 10.58 8.62
N PHE A 141 -18.15 9.28 8.55
CA PHE A 141 -16.87 8.70 8.95
C PHE A 141 -15.70 9.38 8.23
N HIS A 142 -15.77 9.46 6.90
CA HIS A 142 -14.72 10.07 6.09
C HIS A 142 -14.51 11.57 6.34
N ASN A 143 -15.57 12.31 6.68
CA ASN A 143 -15.51 13.74 6.97
C ASN A 143 -14.88 14.02 8.35
N GLN A 144 -14.99 13.09 9.30
CA GLN A 144 -14.43 13.21 10.65
C GLN A 144 -13.01 12.62 10.76
N TYR A 145 -12.61 11.80 9.78
CA TYR A 145 -11.33 11.12 9.79
C TYR A 145 -10.15 12.10 9.69
N SER A 146 -9.33 12.14 10.74
CA SER A 146 -8.27 13.15 10.93
C SER A 146 -6.97 12.54 11.48
N ARG A 147 -6.60 11.34 11.00
CA ARG A 147 -5.37 10.66 11.43
C ARG A 147 -4.17 10.99 10.53
N PRO A 148 -2.93 10.92 11.05
CA PRO A 148 -1.72 11.14 10.26
C PRO A 148 -1.56 10.13 9.12
N LEU A 149 -0.88 10.57 8.06
CA LEU A 149 -0.44 9.67 7.00
C LEU A 149 0.74 8.83 7.46
N VAL A 150 0.80 7.60 6.96
CA VAL A 150 1.85 6.63 7.26
C VAL A 150 2.37 6.02 5.98
N PHE A 151 3.64 5.59 6.00
CA PHE A 151 4.20 4.86 4.88
C PHE A 151 3.60 3.45 4.82
N SER A 152 3.01 3.11 3.69
CA SER A 152 2.38 1.80 3.44
C SER A 152 2.91 1.20 2.14
N HIS A 153 2.98 -0.13 2.09
CA HIS A 153 3.23 -0.91 0.89
C HIS A 153 2.00 -0.87 -0.03
N GLY A 154 0.81 -0.96 0.55
CA GLY A 154 -0.47 -0.84 -0.16
C GLY A 154 -0.96 -2.15 -0.81
N ASP A 155 -0.06 -3.10 -1.08
CA ASP A 155 -0.42 -4.47 -1.51
C ASP A 155 0.34 -5.57 -0.73
N LEU A 156 0.27 -5.54 0.60
CA LEU A 156 0.99 -6.51 1.44
C LEU A 156 0.27 -7.87 1.51
N SER A 157 0.40 -8.63 0.41
CA SER A 157 -0.19 -9.97 0.25
C SER A 157 0.85 -11.09 0.28
N THR A 158 0.40 -12.34 0.42
CA THR A 158 1.28 -13.53 0.40
C THR A 158 2.04 -13.72 -0.92
N MET A 159 1.63 -13.04 -1.99
CA MET A 159 2.34 -13.06 -3.28
C MET A 159 3.58 -12.17 -3.27
N ASN A 160 3.58 -11.14 -2.42
CA ASN A 160 4.60 -10.09 -2.38
C ASN A 160 5.60 -10.29 -1.24
N ILE A 161 5.40 -11.29 -0.39
CA ILE A 161 6.29 -11.63 0.73
C ILE A 161 7.11 -12.87 0.35
N MET A 162 8.44 -12.71 0.37
CA MET A 162 9.41 -13.76 0.04
C MET A 162 9.98 -14.37 1.32
N ALA A 163 9.95 -15.70 1.43
CA ALA A 163 10.52 -16.42 2.57
C ALA A 163 11.49 -17.52 2.13
N ARG A 164 12.44 -17.85 3.01
CA ARG A 164 13.29 -19.04 2.90
C ARG A 164 13.15 -19.83 4.19
N GLY A 165 12.49 -20.99 4.12
CA GLY A 165 12.03 -21.68 5.31
C GLY A 165 11.02 -20.82 6.06
N ASP A 166 11.40 -20.33 7.24
CA ASP A 166 10.54 -19.56 8.14
C ASP A 166 11.04 -18.12 8.31
N ASP A 167 12.04 -17.71 7.52
CA ASP A 167 12.63 -16.39 7.58
C ASP A 167 12.17 -15.56 6.38
N ILE A 168 11.65 -14.35 6.64
CA ILE A 168 11.31 -13.40 5.59
C ILE A 168 12.60 -12.85 5.01
N VAL A 169 12.80 -13.05 3.71
CA VAL A 169 14.01 -12.63 2.97
C VAL A 169 13.77 -11.45 2.04
N GLY A 170 12.53 -10.95 1.96
CA GLY A 170 12.21 -9.69 1.29
C GLY A 170 10.71 -9.47 1.06
N ILE A 171 10.36 -8.22 0.82
CA ILE A 171 9.05 -7.79 0.31
C ILE A 171 9.29 -7.19 -1.08
N VAL A 172 8.48 -7.58 -2.05
CA VAL A 172 8.56 -7.13 -3.44
C VAL A 172 7.26 -6.43 -3.84
N ASP A 173 7.23 -5.85 -5.04
CA ASP A 173 6.04 -5.22 -5.63
C ASP A 173 5.60 -3.90 -4.95
N TRP A 174 6.56 -3.00 -4.79
CA TRP A 174 6.38 -1.70 -4.11
C TRP A 174 5.71 -0.62 -4.99
N GLU A 175 5.04 -0.96 -6.08
CA GLU A 175 4.47 0.05 -7.00
C GLU A 175 3.30 0.85 -6.39
N THR A 176 2.56 0.23 -5.46
CA THR A 176 1.47 0.84 -4.67
C THR A 176 1.98 1.62 -3.46
N ALA A 177 3.30 1.59 -3.20
CA ALA A 177 3.86 2.15 -1.99
C ALA A 177 3.80 3.69 -1.96
N GLY A 178 3.45 4.23 -0.80
CA GLY A 178 3.24 5.66 -0.66
C GLY A 178 2.81 6.09 0.74
N TRP A 179 2.38 7.34 0.82
CA TRP A 179 1.81 7.94 2.01
C TRP A 179 0.30 7.81 1.96
N TRP A 180 -0.26 7.08 2.91
CA TRP A 180 -1.66 6.70 2.94
C TRP A 180 -2.28 6.94 4.32
N PRO A 181 -3.62 7.03 4.43
CA PRO A 181 -4.30 6.95 5.72
C PRO A 181 -3.88 5.70 6.51
N ASP A 182 -3.88 5.79 7.83
CA ASP A 182 -3.33 4.74 8.70
C ASP A 182 -4.00 3.37 8.57
N TYR A 183 -5.23 3.34 8.05
CA TYR A 183 -6.00 2.14 7.82
C TYR A 183 -5.72 1.44 6.51
N TRP A 184 -5.10 2.13 5.54
CA TRP A 184 -5.09 1.69 4.15
C TRP A 184 -4.41 0.33 3.95
N GLU A 185 -3.28 0.09 4.64
CA GLU A 185 -2.60 -1.22 4.60
C GLU A 185 -3.46 -2.34 5.17
N TYR A 186 -4.16 -2.08 6.28
CA TYR A 186 -5.01 -3.07 6.94
C TYR A 186 -6.17 -3.48 6.04
N THR A 187 -6.91 -2.50 5.51
CA THR A 187 -8.07 -2.78 4.66
C THR A 187 -7.64 -3.38 3.31
N SER A 188 -6.52 -2.92 2.75
CA SER A 188 -5.89 -3.49 1.55
C SER A 188 -5.49 -4.95 1.74
N ALA A 189 -4.78 -5.27 2.83
CA ALA A 189 -4.35 -6.64 3.15
C ALA A 189 -5.53 -7.57 3.45
N TRP A 190 -6.64 -7.05 3.99
CA TRP A 190 -7.86 -7.82 4.22
C TRP A 190 -8.62 -8.10 2.92
N HIS A 191 -8.65 -7.14 1.99
CA HIS A 191 -9.31 -7.28 0.69
C HIS A 191 -8.41 -7.86 -0.41
N VAL A 192 -7.34 -8.59 -0.05
CA VAL A 192 -6.48 -9.27 -1.02
C VAL A 192 -7.27 -10.21 -1.94
N ASN A 193 -6.63 -10.53 -3.07
CA ASN A 193 -7.10 -11.41 -4.13
C ASN A 193 -8.00 -12.56 -3.59
N PRO A 194 -9.20 -12.80 -4.17
CA PRO A 194 -10.15 -13.84 -3.74
C PRO A 194 -9.56 -15.26 -3.74
N TYR A 195 -8.43 -15.51 -4.39
CA TYR A 195 -7.71 -16.79 -4.30
C TYR A 195 -6.88 -16.95 -3.00
N ASN A 196 -6.84 -15.94 -2.13
CA ASN A 196 -6.04 -15.89 -0.89
C ASN A 196 -6.89 -15.56 0.35
N GLU A 197 -8.16 -15.97 0.42
CA GLU A 197 -9.04 -15.61 1.55
C GLU A 197 -8.50 -16.02 2.92
N PHE A 198 -7.71 -17.11 2.99
CA PHE A 198 -7.02 -17.54 4.21
C PHE A 198 -6.13 -16.44 4.83
N TRP A 199 -5.67 -15.47 4.03
CA TRP A 199 -4.85 -14.38 4.51
C TRP A 199 -5.60 -13.45 5.45
N ARG A 200 -6.92 -13.30 5.29
CA ARG A 200 -7.77 -12.45 6.14
C ARG A 200 -7.68 -12.83 7.61
N GLU A 201 -7.55 -14.12 7.90
CA GLU A 201 -7.43 -14.66 9.26
C GLU A 201 -6.10 -14.32 9.93
N GLU A 202 -5.10 -13.91 9.14
CA GLU A 202 -3.74 -13.63 9.59
C GLU A 202 -3.47 -12.13 9.73
N VAL A 203 -4.23 -11.26 9.04
CA VAL A 203 -3.99 -9.80 8.98
C VAL A 203 -3.90 -9.17 10.38
N ASP A 204 -4.81 -9.53 11.28
CA ASP A 204 -4.85 -9.00 12.66
C ASP A 204 -3.61 -9.39 13.49
N LYS A 205 -2.84 -10.39 13.05
CA LYS A 205 -1.64 -10.87 13.76
C LYS A 205 -0.39 -10.04 13.44
N PHE A 206 -0.39 -9.27 12.35
CA PHE A 206 0.77 -8.46 11.95
C PHE A 206 0.46 -6.99 11.64
N LEU A 207 -0.81 -6.62 11.47
CA LEU A 207 -1.29 -5.25 11.36
C LEU A 207 -2.21 -4.93 12.53
N GLU A 208 -2.19 -3.68 12.99
CA GLU A 208 -3.12 -3.20 14.01
C GLU A 208 -4.58 -3.34 13.49
N PRO A 209 -5.46 -4.08 14.19
CA PRO A 209 -6.84 -4.26 13.75
C PRO A 209 -7.61 -2.94 13.69
N LYS A 210 -8.28 -2.71 12.57
CA LYS A 210 -9.07 -1.49 12.30
C LYS A 210 -10.49 -1.86 11.84
N PRO A 211 -11.32 -2.42 12.74
CA PRO A 211 -12.60 -3.02 12.37
C PRO A 211 -13.63 -1.98 11.88
N GLU A 212 -13.61 -0.77 12.41
CA GLU A 212 -14.49 0.31 11.95
C GLU A 212 -14.12 0.74 10.53
N GLU A 213 -12.84 0.99 10.28
CA GLU A 213 -12.32 1.35 8.95
C GLU A 213 -12.55 0.26 7.93
N LEU A 214 -12.38 -1.01 8.32
CA LEU A 214 -12.70 -2.15 7.46
C LEU A 214 -14.19 -2.23 7.14
N GLN A 215 -15.07 -1.94 8.11
CA GLN A 215 -16.50 -1.89 7.85
C GLN A 215 -16.86 -0.75 6.88
N MET A 216 -16.21 0.41 7.03
CA MET A 216 -16.39 1.53 6.11
C MET A 216 -15.86 1.21 4.72
N GLU A 217 -14.73 0.51 4.61
CA GLU A 217 -14.20 0.04 3.34
C GLU A 217 -15.15 -0.95 2.67
N LYS A 218 -15.74 -1.91 3.40
CA LYS A 218 -16.75 -2.82 2.85
C LYS A 218 -17.96 -2.07 2.28
N ILE A 219 -18.42 -1.04 2.98
CA ILE A 219 -19.51 -0.17 2.52
C ILE A 219 -19.07 0.58 1.26
N ARG A 220 -17.87 1.19 1.26
CA ARG A 220 -17.30 1.90 0.13
C ARG A 220 -17.29 1.02 -1.12
N ARG A 221 -16.72 -0.18 -1.01
CA ARG A 221 -16.63 -1.14 -2.12
C ARG A 221 -17.99 -1.54 -2.67
N ARG A 222 -18.98 -1.78 -1.78
CA ARG A 222 -20.36 -2.13 -2.19
C ARG A 222 -21.07 -1.04 -2.99
N PHE A 223 -20.78 0.24 -2.70
CA PHE A 223 -21.50 1.37 -3.32
C PHE A 223 -20.72 2.06 -4.45
N PHE A 224 -19.40 2.06 -4.39
CA PHE A 224 -18.53 2.91 -5.23
C PHE A 224 -17.42 2.14 -5.95
N ASP A 225 -17.27 0.83 -5.73
CA ASP A 225 -16.40 -0.02 -6.56
C ASP A 225 -17.21 -0.94 -7.47
N VAL A 226 -16.54 -1.40 -8.53
CA VAL A 226 -17.12 -2.23 -9.60
C VAL A 226 -16.95 -3.75 -9.34
N PHE A 227 -16.55 -4.15 -8.12
CA PHE A 227 -16.22 -5.56 -7.79
C PHE A 227 -16.89 -6.07 -6.51
#